data_AF-X1VMS7-F1
#
_entry.id   AF-X1VMS7-F1
#
_cell.length_a   1.000
_cell.length_b   1.000
_cell.length_c   1.000
_cell.angle_alpha   90.00
_cell.angle_beta   90.00
_cell.angle_gamma   90.00
#
_symmetry.space_group_name_H-M   'P 1'
#
loop_
_entity.id
_entity.type
_entity.pdbx_description
1 polymer ?
#
loop_
_entity_poly.entity_id
_entity_poly.type
_entity_poly.pdbx_seq_one_letter_code
_entity_poly.pdbx_strand_id
1 'polypeptide(L)'
;MGTKRRKYSKEQKKEIVQRALSGESILKLGKEHNISPDLISRWKRQYLDGELSGNTNQEVKKLQTQLAKLEQMIGKLTMENYILKKEKEYIQKRKKEDSSIITAFYLNQKKKAAD
;
A
#
# COMPACT_ATOMS: atom_id res chain seq x y z
N MET A 1 47.42 -18.89 -2.82
CA MET A 1 47.12 -17.82 -3.79
C MET A 1 45.63 -17.53 -3.77
N GLY A 2 45.18 -16.48 -3.06
CA GLY A 2 43.75 -16.15 -2.98
C GLY A 2 43.24 -15.68 -4.34
N THR A 3 42.30 -16.41 -4.94
CA THR A 3 41.67 -16.03 -6.22
C THR A 3 40.92 -14.70 -6.03
N LYS A 4 41.38 -13.66 -6.72
CA LYS A 4 40.78 -12.32 -6.70
C LYS A 4 39.30 -12.43 -7.13
N ARG A 5 38.38 -12.19 -6.20
CA ARG A 5 36.94 -12.33 -6.44
C ARG A 5 36.50 -11.28 -7.46
N ARG A 6 36.02 -11.71 -8.64
CA ARG A 6 35.45 -10.81 -9.66
C ARG A 6 34.28 -10.04 -9.03
N LYS A 7 34.30 -8.72 -9.14
CA LYS A 7 33.21 -7.83 -8.69
C LYS A 7 32.34 -7.50 -9.91
N TYR A 8 31.03 -7.64 -9.76
CA TYR A 8 30.03 -7.31 -10.79
C TYR A 8 29.16 -6.17 -10.27
N SER A 9 28.86 -5.18 -11.11
CA SER A 9 27.98 -4.06 -10.74
C SER A 9 26.53 -4.53 -10.56
N LYS A 10 25.70 -3.73 -9.88
CA LYS A 10 24.28 -4.10 -9.67
C LYS A 10 23.52 -4.11 -10.99
N GLU A 11 23.83 -3.17 -11.87
CA GLU A 11 23.24 -3.00 -13.20
C GLU A 11 23.53 -4.21 -14.07
N GLN A 12 24.80 -4.65 -14.10
CA GLN A 12 25.22 -5.84 -14.84
C GLN A 12 24.49 -7.10 -14.36
N LYS A 13 24.39 -7.29 -13.04
CA LYS A 13 23.65 -8.45 -12.49
C LYS A 13 22.16 -8.40 -12.87
N LYS A 14 21.55 -7.22 -12.83
CA LYS A 14 20.13 -7.02 -13.17
C LYS A 14 19.86 -7.32 -14.64
N GLU A 15 20.69 -6.81 -15.55
CA GLU A 15 20.58 -7.07 -16.99
C GLU A 15 20.66 -8.56 -17.30
N ILE A 16 21.67 -9.26 -16.76
CA ILE A 16 21.87 -10.70 -17.01
C ILE A 16 20.69 -11.51 -16.47
N VAL A 17 20.18 -11.17 -15.29
CA VAL A 17 19.02 -11.87 -14.70
C VAL A 17 17.75 -11.60 -15.49
N GLN A 18 17.54 -10.38 -15.99
CA GLN A 18 16.38 -10.05 -16.84
C GLN A 18 16.39 -10.88 -18.13
N ARG A 19 17.55 -11.01 -18.80
CA ARG A 19 17.69 -11.88 -19.98
C ARG A 19 17.46 -13.36 -19.65
N ALA A 20 17.94 -13.81 -18.48
CA ALA A 20 17.68 -15.18 -18.02
C ALA A 20 16.20 -15.42 -17.62
N LEU A 21 15.44 -14.38 -17.31
CA LEU A 21 13.99 -14.43 -17.06
C LEU A 21 13.16 -14.34 -18.33
N SER A 22 13.65 -13.64 -19.37
CA SER A 22 13.00 -13.59 -20.68
C SER A 22 13.14 -14.90 -21.48
N GLY A 23 13.79 -15.92 -20.92
CA GLY A 23 13.88 -17.26 -21.50
C GLY A 23 15.22 -17.57 -22.15
N GLU A 24 16.23 -16.69 -22.09
CA GLU A 24 17.56 -17.01 -22.60
C GLU A 24 18.27 -18.07 -21.74
N SER A 25 19.03 -18.93 -22.40
CA SER A 25 19.77 -20.01 -21.73
C SER A 25 20.88 -19.45 -20.83
N ILE A 26 20.85 -19.85 -19.56
CA ILE A 26 21.85 -19.49 -18.55
C ILE A 26 23.27 -19.89 -18.99
N LEU A 27 23.40 -21.01 -19.73
CA LEU A 27 24.67 -21.48 -20.29
C LEU A 27 25.22 -20.54 -21.36
N LYS A 28 24.34 -19.97 -22.19
CA LYS A 28 24.71 -19.00 -23.23
C LYS A 28 25.16 -17.68 -22.60
N LEU A 29 24.37 -17.16 -21.67
CA LEU A 29 24.70 -15.94 -20.91
C LEU A 29 26.01 -16.08 -20.13
N GLY A 30 26.26 -17.27 -19.55
CA GLY A 30 27.50 -17.56 -18.86
C GLY A 30 28.74 -17.51 -19.78
N LYS A 31 28.61 -18.02 -21.01
CA LYS A 31 29.69 -17.95 -22.01
C LYS A 31 29.93 -16.52 -22.50
N GLU A 32 28.85 -15.78 -22.81
CA GLU A 32 28.92 -14.41 -23.35
C GLU A 32 29.54 -13.43 -22.34
N HIS A 33 29.12 -13.49 -21.08
CA HIS A 33 29.60 -12.58 -20.04
C HIS A 33 30.80 -13.12 -19.25
N ASN A 34 31.30 -14.31 -19.60
CA ASN A 34 32.37 -15.02 -18.87
C ASN A 34 32.06 -15.21 -17.37
N ILE A 35 30.84 -15.69 -17.10
CA ILE A 35 30.26 -15.89 -15.76
C ILE A 35 29.84 -17.35 -15.60
N SER A 36 30.11 -17.91 -14.43
CA SER A 36 29.64 -19.26 -14.11
C SER A 36 28.10 -19.33 -14.14
N PRO A 37 27.50 -20.32 -14.82
CA PRO A 37 26.04 -20.52 -14.85
C PRO A 37 25.39 -20.62 -13.47
N ASP A 38 26.10 -21.18 -12.49
CA ASP A 38 25.67 -21.27 -11.10
C ASP A 38 25.52 -19.88 -10.44
N LEU A 39 26.42 -18.95 -10.76
CA LEU A 39 26.37 -17.58 -10.24
C LEU A 39 25.16 -16.82 -10.82
N ILE A 40 24.85 -17.03 -12.09
CA ILE A 40 23.64 -16.47 -12.73
C ILE A 40 22.38 -17.06 -12.10
N SER A 41 22.36 -18.38 -11.85
CA SER A 41 21.24 -19.05 -11.17
C SER A 41 21.02 -18.51 -9.75
N ARG A 42 22.10 -18.21 -9.04
CA ARG A 42 22.05 -17.55 -7.74
C ARG A 42 21.51 -16.13 -7.83
N TRP A 43 21.97 -15.32 -8.79
CA TRP A 43 21.45 -13.96 -8.98
C TRP A 43 19.97 -13.96 -9.39
N LYS A 44 19.53 -14.95 -10.17
CA LYS A 44 18.12 -15.14 -10.51
C LYS A 44 17.27 -15.34 -9.25
N ARG A 45 17.69 -16.20 -8.33
CA ARG A 45 17.02 -16.35 -7.02
C ARG A 45 17.01 -15.05 -6.24
N GLN A 46 18.17 -14.40 -6.08
CA GLN A 46 18.27 -13.10 -5.38
C GLN A 46 17.42 -11.99 -5.99
N TYR A 47 17.16 -12.02 -7.29
CA TYR A 47 16.27 -11.08 -7.96
C TYR A 47 14.80 -11.37 -7.66
N LEU A 48 14.40 -12.65 -7.68
CA LEU A 48 13.05 -13.07 -7.31
C LEU A 48 12.75 -12.79 -5.83
N ASP A 49 13.75 -12.96 -4.97
CA ASP A 49 13.68 -12.65 -3.54
C ASP A 49 13.75 -11.13 -3.27
N GLY A 50 13.91 -10.29 -4.30
CA GLY A 50 13.95 -8.84 -4.20
C GLY A 50 15.29 -8.25 -3.73
N GLU A 51 16.25 -9.07 -3.29
CA GLU A 51 17.58 -8.63 -2.84
C GLU A 51 18.40 -7.92 -3.94
N LEU A 52 18.24 -8.35 -5.19
CA LEU A 52 18.95 -7.77 -6.34
C LEU A 52 18.26 -6.52 -6.91
N SER A 53 16.98 -6.30 -6.56
CA SER A 53 16.15 -5.24 -7.15
C SER A 53 16.60 -3.83 -6.74
N GLY A 54 17.48 -3.69 -5.75
CA GLY A 54 18.00 -2.39 -5.33
C GLY A 54 16.98 -1.51 -4.61
N ASN A 55 15.74 -1.98 -4.41
CA ASN A 55 14.87 -1.46 -3.38
C ASN A 55 15.57 -1.72 -2.06
N THR A 56 16.35 -0.75 -1.61
CA THR A 56 16.97 -0.81 -0.30
C THR A 56 15.84 -1.15 0.67
N ASN A 57 16.05 -2.10 1.56
CA ASN A 57 15.07 -2.47 2.57
C ASN A 57 14.50 -1.21 3.28
N GLN A 58 15.25 -0.10 3.29
CA GLN A 58 14.82 1.23 3.71
C GLN A 58 13.75 1.89 2.82
N GLU A 59 13.84 1.85 1.50
CA GLU A 59 12.82 2.37 0.56
C GLU A 59 11.49 1.63 0.76
N VAL A 60 11.55 0.30 0.82
CA VAL A 60 10.37 -0.55 1.06
C VAL A 60 9.75 -0.23 2.41
N LYS A 61 10.56 -0.10 3.46
CA LYS A 61 10.07 0.30 4.79
C LYS A 61 9.46 1.70 4.79
N LYS A 62 10.06 2.67 4.09
CA LYS A 62 9.49 4.03 3.98
C LYS A 62 8.13 3.98 3.29
N LEU A 63 8.02 3.25 2.19
CA LEU A 63 6.76 3.06 1.47
C LEU A 63 5.71 2.37 2.35
N GLN A 64 6.08 1.32 3.09
CA GLN A 64 5.20 0.64 4.04
C GLN A 64 4.71 1.58 5.15
N THR A 65 5.59 2.42 5.71
CA THR A 65 5.20 3.42 6.72
C THR A 65 4.25 4.47 6.14
N GLN A 66 4.49 4.92 4.90
CA GLN A 66 3.58 5.85 4.22
C GLN A 66 2.22 5.19 3.96
N LEU A 67 2.22 3.92 3.56
CA LEU A 67 1.00 3.14 3.31
C LEU A 67 0.18 3.01 4.60
N ALA A 68 0.80 2.61 5.71
CA ALA A 68 0.12 2.53 7.01
C ALA A 68 -0.46 3.88 7.47
N LYS A 69 0.27 4.98 7.25
CA LYS A 69 -0.22 6.33 7.57
C LYS A 69 -1.43 6.73 6.72
N LEU A 70 -1.40 6.38 5.44
CA LEU A 70 -2.52 6.64 4.52
C LEU A 70 -3.75 5.80 4.89
N GLU A 71 -3.58 4.52 5.21
CA GLU A 71 -4.66 3.65 5.69
C GLU A 71 -5.32 4.20 6.96
N GLN A 72 -4.51 4.67 7.92
CA GLN A 72 -5.04 5.33 9.12
C GLN A 72 -5.84 6.60 8.79
N MET A 73 -5.34 7.42 7.87
CA MET A 73 -6.03 8.66 7.47
C MET A 73 -7.34 8.36 6.74
N ILE A 74 -7.36 7.34 5.88
CA ILE A 74 -8.57 6.86 5.22
C ILE A 74 -9.60 6.38 6.26
N GLY A 75 -9.17 5.60 7.25
CA GLY A 75 -10.04 5.16 8.34
C GLY A 75 -10.66 6.33 9.11
N LYS A 76 -9.83 7.33 9.47
CA LYS A 76 -10.30 8.55 10.15
C LYS A 76 -11.32 9.32 9.32
N LEU A 77 -11.01 9.61 8.06
CA LEU A 77 -11.90 10.34 7.15
C LEU A 77 -13.20 9.57 6.87
N THR A 78 -13.16 8.24 6.85
CA THR A 78 -14.35 7.39 6.67
C THR A 78 -15.28 7.52 7.87
N MET A 79 -14.74 7.49 9.09
CA MET A 79 -15.52 7.68 10.31
C MET A 79 -16.09 9.09 10.43
N GLU A 80 -15.30 10.12 10.15
CA GLU A 80 -15.78 11.51 10.14
C GLU A 80 -16.94 11.68 9.14
N ASN A 81 -16.80 11.16 7.91
CA ASN A 81 -17.87 11.19 6.92
C ASN A 81 -19.13 10.44 7.38
N TYR A 82 -18.96 9.29 8.04
CA TYR A 82 -20.08 8.52 8.58
C TYR A 82 -20.85 9.32 9.63
N ILE A 83 -20.13 9.93 10.58
CA ILE A 83 -20.73 10.76 11.65
C ILE A 83 -21.45 11.96 11.05
N LEU A 84 -20.81 12.69 10.13
CA LEU A 84 -21.41 13.87 9.48
C LEU A 84 -22.69 13.51 8.71
N LYS A 85 -22.71 12.36 8.03
CA LYS A 85 -23.93 11.87 7.36
C LYS A 85 -25.03 11.56 8.37
N LYS A 86 -24.70 10.90 9.48
CA LYS A 86 -25.67 10.58 10.55
C LYS A 86 -26.23 11.83 11.22
N GLU A 87 -25.38 12.81 11.49
CA GLU A 87 -25.80 14.10 12.05
C GLU A 87 -26.75 14.83 11.09
N LYS A 88 -26.42 14.87 9.80
CA LYS A 88 -27.29 15.45 8.77
C LYS A 88 -28.65 14.75 8.70
N GLU A 89 -28.68 13.42 8.74
CA GLU A 89 -29.92 12.63 8.81
C GLU A 89 -30.74 12.98 10.06
N TYR A 90 -30.07 13.10 11.22
CA TYR A 90 -30.72 13.43 12.48
C TYR A 90 -31.35 14.83 12.46
N ILE A 91 -30.61 15.84 11.99
CA ILE A 91 -31.11 17.21 11.84
C ILE A 91 -32.29 17.27 10.88
N GLN A 92 -32.24 16.54 9.76
CA GLN A 92 -33.35 16.48 8.81
C GLN A 92 -34.61 15.84 9.41
N LYS A 93 -34.47 14.78 10.21
CA LYS A 93 -35.60 14.17 10.92
C LYS A 93 -36.22 15.16 11.92
N ARG A 94 -35.41 15.82 12.73
CA ARG A 94 -35.87 16.86 13.67
C ARG A 94 -36.60 17.99 12.98
N LYS A 95 -36.07 18.52 11.88
CA LYS A 95 -36.75 19.58 11.09
C LYS A 95 -38.11 19.13 10.57
N LYS A 96 -38.25 17.87 10.14
CA LYS A 96 -39.54 17.30 9.68
C LYS A 96 -40.54 17.11 10.84
N GLU A 97 -40.05 16.70 12.00
CA GLU A 97 -40.86 16.58 13.22
C GLU A 97 -41.37 17.94 13.68
N ASP A 98 -40.50 18.96 13.74
CA ASP A 98 -40.86 20.31 14.15
C ASP A 98 -41.82 20.97 13.15
N SER A 99 -41.73 20.65 11.85
CA SER A 99 -42.63 21.14 10.82
C SER A 99 -43.97 20.40 10.73
N SER A 100 -44.11 19.26 11.42
CA SER A 100 -45.34 18.49 11.43
C SER A 100 -46.34 19.12 12.38
N ILE A 101 -47.48 19.57 11.86
CA ILE A 101 -48.54 20.22 12.65
C ILE A 101 -49.01 19.32 13.81
N ILE A 102 -49.07 18.01 13.58
CA ILE A 102 -49.45 17.01 14.59
C ILE A 102 -48.38 16.93 15.68
N THR A 103 -47.11 16.77 15.30
CA THR A 103 -46.01 16.62 16.27
C THR A 103 -45.72 17.92 17.04
N ALA A 104 -45.84 19.07 16.39
CA ALA A 104 -45.71 20.39 17.01
C ALA A 104 -46.74 20.60 18.14
N PHE A 105 -47.97 20.12 17.97
CA PHE A 105 -49.01 20.19 19.00
C PHE A 105 -48.64 19.36 20.24
N TYR A 106 -48.12 18.14 20.06
CA TYR A 106 -47.65 17.28 21.15
C TYR A 106 -46.42 17.84 21.87
N LEU A 107 -45.47 18.44 21.13
CA LEU A 107 -44.27 19.04 21.72
C LEU A 107 -44.61 20.24 22.62
N ASN A 108 -45.54 21.09 22.17
CA ASN A 108 -46.02 22.24 22.96
C ASN A 108 -46.77 21.82 24.22
N GLN A 109 -47.60 20.77 24.14
CA GLN A 109 -48.25 20.22 25.35
C GLN A 109 -47.25 19.68 26.35
N LYS A 110 -46.19 18.98 25.90
CA LYS A 110 -45.17 18.41 26.78
C LYS A 110 -44.36 19.48 27.51
N LYS A 111 -44.02 20.59 26.83
CA LYS A 111 -43.34 21.74 27.48
C LYS A 111 -44.19 22.38 28.56
N LYS A 112 -45.50 22.57 28.29
CA LYS A 112 -46.44 23.20 29.22
C LYS A 112 -46.71 22.37 30.49
N ALA A 113 -46.37 21.09 30.50
CA ALA A 113 -46.51 20.19 31.64
C ALA A 113 -45.21 20.02 32.46
N ALA A 114 -44.09 20.60 32.00
CA ALA A 114 -42.79 20.55 32.66
C ALA A 114 -42.44 21.86 33.40
N ASP A 115 -43.24 22.91 33.21
CA ASP A 115 -43.25 24.16 33.99
C ASP A 115 -44.36 24.10 35.05
#